data_AF-A0A4S8L062-F1
#
_entry.id   AF-A0A4S8L062-F1
#
_cell.length_a   1.000
_cell.length_b   1.000
_cell.length_c   1.000
_cell.angle_alpha   90.00
_cell.angle_beta   90.00
_cell.angle_gamma   90.00
#
_symmetry.space_group_name_H-M   'P 1'
#
loop_
_entity.id
_entity.type
_entity.pdbx_description
1 polymer ?
#
loop_
_entity_poly.entity_id
_entity_poly.type
_entity_poly.pdbx_seq_one_letter_code
_entity_poly.pdbx_strand_id
1 'polypeptide(L)'
;MAHRLVPLDPAGFSVTRFRNGTDVLIRVIRVNQEGLGHLSILRQLSRSPSSLLSQNHTLHMLDEIESPLNITFGIFPIVGSSLAEAVNDWAENSLGDVMEMYLQALEALKYIHTHWIAHRDAFLDNFLVQWQPESLLMQRVSHSHPRVYLTDFELAIQFPEGAECICYGLPSGGSIAHNSYGRSCPDDVLSGGVELLLAHRVSAEEAYNALASLIDSVPPESLLTNPGVE
;
A
#
# COMPACT_ATOMS: atom_id res chain seq x y z
N MET A 1 29.84 24.47 8.51
CA MET A 1 28.68 24.02 9.31
C MET A 1 28.61 22.52 9.19
N ALA A 2 28.69 21.78 10.30
CA ALA A 2 28.71 20.33 10.30
C ALA A 2 27.32 19.78 9.94
N HIS A 3 27.22 19.03 8.84
CA HIS A 3 26.02 18.28 8.51
C HIS A 3 25.90 17.12 9.50
N ARG A 4 25.03 17.28 10.51
CA ARG A 4 24.65 16.19 11.40
C ARG A 4 23.80 15.24 10.56
N LEU A 5 24.35 14.08 10.19
CA LEU A 5 23.57 12.99 9.61
C LEU A 5 22.48 12.66 10.63
N VAL A 6 21.22 12.83 10.22
CA VAL A 6 20.07 12.40 11.03
C VAL A 6 20.15 10.87 11.07
N PRO A 7 20.20 10.23 12.25
CA PRO A 7 20.18 8.77 12.33
C PRO A 7 18.88 8.28 11.68
N LEU A 8 19.00 7.30 10.79
CA LEU A 8 17.82 6.58 10.30
C LEU A 8 17.19 5.84 11.49
N ASP A 9 15.87 5.93 11.62
CA ASP A 9 15.09 5.12 12.55
C ASP A 9 15.38 3.63 12.29
N PRO A 10 15.40 2.74 13.31
CA PRO A 10 15.41 1.29 13.09
C PRO A 10 14.35 0.79 12.09
N ALA A 11 13.27 1.55 11.87
CA ALA A 11 12.27 1.30 10.83
C ALA A 11 12.70 1.69 9.39
N GLY A 12 13.93 2.16 9.18
CA GLY A 12 14.51 2.44 7.86
C GLY A 12 14.14 3.78 7.24
N PHE A 13 13.55 4.70 8.01
CA PHE A 13 13.17 6.03 7.54
C PHE A 13 13.56 7.14 8.54
N SER A 14 13.46 8.40 8.12
CA SER A 14 13.61 9.57 8.98
C SER A 14 12.52 10.57 8.69
N VAL A 15 11.93 11.15 9.73
CA VAL A 15 11.02 12.30 9.58
C VAL A 15 11.83 13.58 9.56
N THR A 16 11.49 14.49 8.65
CA THR A 16 12.08 15.84 8.58
C THR A 16 11.03 16.86 8.16
N ARG A 17 11.41 18.14 8.15
CA ARG A 17 10.52 19.25 7.80
C ARG A 17 11.11 20.07 6.67
N PHE A 18 10.32 20.32 5.63
CA PHE A 18 10.66 21.29 4.58
C PHE A 18 10.70 22.71 5.14
N ARG A 19 11.40 23.62 4.43
CA ARG A 19 11.49 25.04 4.83
C ARG A 19 10.13 25.75 4.92
N ASN A 20 9.12 25.26 4.18
CA ASN A 20 7.75 25.77 4.20
C ASN A 20 6.93 25.26 5.40
N GLY A 21 7.52 24.44 6.29
CA GLY A 21 6.86 23.90 7.48
C GLY A 21 6.21 22.53 7.31
N THR A 22 6.19 21.95 6.11
CA THR A 22 5.59 20.64 5.85
C THR A 22 6.49 19.51 6.35
N ASP A 23 5.94 18.61 7.16
CA ASP A 23 6.63 17.39 7.58
C ASP A 23 6.58 16.31 6.50
N VAL A 24 7.71 15.63 6.31
CA VAL A 24 7.90 14.60 5.28
C VAL A 24 8.71 13.44 5.83
N LEU A 25 8.52 12.28 5.21
CA LEU A 25 9.28 11.07 5.46
C LEU A 25 10.37 10.92 4.38
N ILE A 26 11.59 10.64 4.81
CA ILE A 26 12.72 10.30 3.94
C ILE A 26 13.05 8.83 4.13
N ARG A 27 13.08 8.07 3.04
CA ARG A 27 13.47 6.65 3.02
C ARG A 27 14.57 6.40 2.00
N VAL A 28 15.49 5.49 2.31
CA VAL A 28 16.46 4.98 1.32
C VAL A 28 15.71 4.10 0.33
N ILE A 29 15.79 4.42 -0.95
CA ILE A 29 15.13 3.65 -2.02
C ILE A 29 16.14 2.78 -2.75
N ARG A 30 17.31 3.34 -3.08
CA ARG A 30 18.31 2.63 -3.88
C ARG A 30 19.70 2.85 -3.32
N VAL A 31 20.50 1.80 -3.32
CA VAL A 31 21.93 1.82 -3.00
C VAL A 31 22.67 1.12 -4.15
N ASN A 32 23.58 1.83 -4.82
CA ASN A 32 24.30 1.31 -5.98
C ASN A 32 23.37 0.83 -7.11
N GLN A 33 23.25 -0.47 -7.37
CA GLN A 33 22.35 -1.00 -8.40
C GLN A 33 21.09 -1.64 -7.79
N GLU A 34 21.08 -1.81 -6.47
CA GLU A 34 19.96 -2.40 -5.74
C GLU A 34 18.86 -1.36 -5.58
N GLY A 35 17.64 -1.75 -5.90
CA GLY A 35 16.47 -0.88 -5.79
C GLY A 35 16.12 -0.07 -7.06
N LEU A 36 16.80 -0.30 -8.18
CA LEU A 36 16.46 0.41 -9.44
C LEU A 36 15.05 0.07 -9.97
N GLY A 37 14.60 -1.18 -9.80
CA GLY A 37 13.29 -1.63 -10.24
C GLY A 37 12.15 -0.87 -9.55
N HIS A 38 12.10 -0.90 -8.22
CA HIS A 38 11.06 -0.18 -7.48
C HIS A 38 11.20 1.35 -7.59
N LEU A 39 12.41 1.91 -7.70
CA LEU A 39 12.58 3.34 -7.98
C LEU A 39 11.92 3.73 -9.33
N SER A 40 12.05 2.90 -10.36
CA SER A 40 11.39 3.12 -11.65
C SER A 40 9.87 3.09 -11.52
N ILE A 41 9.34 2.10 -10.79
CA ILE A 41 7.91 1.96 -10.50
C ILE A 41 7.38 3.20 -9.74
N LEU A 42 8.06 3.63 -8.67
CA LEU A 42 7.68 4.79 -7.88
C LEU A 42 7.63 6.07 -8.74
N ARG A 43 8.62 6.28 -9.61
CA ARG A 43 8.63 7.41 -10.55
C ARG A 43 7.45 7.34 -11.52
N GLN A 44 7.17 6.17 -12.10
CA GLN A 44 6.03 5.98 -13.00
C GLN A 44 4.71 6.30 -12.30
N LEU A 45 4.50 5.77 -11.10
CA LEU A 45 3.25 5.93 -10.36
C LEU A 45 3.07 7.36 -9.81
N SER A 46 4.15 8.07 -9.52
CA SER A 46 4.07 9.40 -8.88
C SER A 46 4.19 10.58 -9.86
N ARG A 47 4.80 10.38 -11.04
CA ARG A 47 5.18 11.47 -11.96
C ARG A 47 4.59 11.36 -13.36
N SER A 48 4.01 10.23 -13.73
CA SER A 48 3.34 10.10 -15.03
C SER A 48 2.08 11.00 -15.11
N PRO A 49 1.60 11.38 -16.30
CA PRO A 49 0.33 12.09 -16.42
C PRO A 49 -0.86 11.34 -15.79
N SER A 50 -0.82 9.99 -15.81
CA SER A 50 -1.83 9.14 -15.17
C SER A 50 -1.72 9.09 -13.65
N SER A 51 -0.67 9.66 -13.05
CA SER A 51 -0.52 9.71 -11.59
C SER A 51 -1.63 10.52 -10.91
N LEU A 52 -2.19 11.52 -11.60
CA LEU A 52 -3.24 12.40 -11.07
C LEU A 52 -4.65 11.79 -11.13
N LEU A 53 -4.78 10.56 -11.64
CA LEU A 53 -6.05 9.84 -11.66
C LEU A 53 -6.49 9.54 -10.23
N SER A 54 -7.78 9.76 -9.92
CA SER A 54 -8.31 9.53 -8.58
C SER A 54 -8.13 8.07 -8.12
N GLN A 55 -8.18 7.14 -9.08
CA GLN A 55 -7.98 5.70 -8.90
C GLN A 55 -6.53 5.34 -8.53
N ASN A 56 -5.56 6.26 -8.68
CA ASN A 56 -4.19 6.02 -8.27
C ASN A 56 -4.05 6.16 -6.76
N HIS A 57 -4.44 5.11 -6.04
CA HIS A 57 -4.30 5.02 -4.59
C HIS A 57 -2.88 4.65 -4.15
N THR A 58 -1.85 4.94 -4.92
CA THR A 58 -0.47 4.73 -4.46
C THR A 58 0.01 5.92 -3.63
N LEU A 59 0.94 5.69 -2.70
CA LEU A 59 1.58 6.77 -1.96
C LEU A 59 2.60 7.45 -2.88
N HIS A 60 2.32 8.68 -3.29
CA HIS A 60 3.19 9.38 -4.22
C HIS A 60 4.52 9.78 -3.57
N MET A 61 5.61 9.44 -4.25
CA MET A 61 6.93 10.01 -3.97
C MET A 61 6.93 11.47 -4.43
N LEU A 62 7.01 12.39 -3.49
CA LEU A 62 6.98 13.84 -3.72
C LEU A 62 8.23 14.30 -4.47
N ASP A 63 9.39 13.80 -4.05
CA ASP A 63 10.68 14.17 -4.60
C ASP A 63 11.72 13.07 -4.34
N GLU A 64 12.87 13.16 -4.97
CA GLU A 64 13.99 12.25 -4.78
C GLU A 64 15.32 13.00 -4.69
N ILE A 65 16.23 12.51 -3.84
CA ILE A 65 17.57 13.07 -3.69
C ILE A 65 18.58 12.00 -4.04
N GLU A 66 19.38 12.25 -5.08
CA GLU A 66 20.55 11.43 -5.38
C GLU A 66 21.78 11.99 -4.67
N SER A 67 22.43 11.14 -3.87
CA SER A 67 23.67 11.49 -3.18
C SER A 67 24.90 11.11 -4.00
N PRO A 68 26.06 11.77 -3.78
CA PRO A 68 27.33 11.40 -4.40
C PRO A 68 27.82 9.98 -4.08
N LEU A 69 27.18 9.30 -3.11
CA LEU A 69 27.53 7.94 -2.68
C LEU A 69 26.68 6.86 -3.39
N ASN A 70 25.99 7.21 -4.48
CA ASN A 70 25.05 6.34 -5.20
C ASN A 70 23.90 5.82 -4.33
N ILE A 71 23.48 6.62 -3.36
CA ILE A 71 22.28 6.38 -2.55
C ILE A 71 21.20 7.35 -3.05
N THR A 72 20.04 6.81 -3.39
CA THR A 72 18.84 7.59 -3.72
C THR A 72 17.86 7.54 -2.56
N PHE A 73 17.47 8.71 -2.09
CA PHE A 73 16.46 8.91 -1.06
C PHE A 73 15.14 9.32 -1.71
N GLY A 74 14.04 8.69 -1.33
CA GLY A 74 12.69 9.11 -1.69
C GLY A 74 12.09 9.96 -0.57
N ILE A 75 11.36 11.00 -0.96
CA ILE A 75 10.63 11.90 -0.06
C ILE A 75 9.14 11.62 -0.21
N PHE A 76 8.47 11.33 0.89
CA PHE A 76 7.06 10.93 0.93
C PHE A 76 6.27 11.83 1.89
N PRO A 77 4.95 12.01 1.65
CA PRO A 77 4.12 12.64 2.65
C PRO A 77 3.98 11.72 3.87
N ILE A 78 3.79 12.31 5.05
CA ILE A 78 3.36 11.56 6.21
C ILE A 78 1.84 11.36 6.11
N VAL A 79 1.41 10.11 6.20
CA VAL A 79 0.00 9.70 6.23
C VAL A 79 -0.30 9.17 7.63
N GLY A 80 -1.57 8.97 7.97
CA GLY A 80 -2.00 8.42 9.25
C GLY A 80 -1.53 6.97 9.48
N SER A 81 -2.34 6.18 10.16
CA SER A 81 -1.98 4.80 10.50
C SER A 81 -2.22 3.80 9.37
N SER A 82 -1.75 2.58 9.56
CA SER A 82 -2.02 1.47 8.64
C SER A 82 -3.50 1.04 8.65
N LEU A 83 -3.94 0.37 7.58
CA LEU A 83 -5.25 -0.27 7.52
C LEU A 83 -5.34 -1.42 8.54
N ALA A 84 -4.22 -2.07 8.87
CA ALA A 84 -4.17 -3.09 9.92
C ALA A 84 -4.62 -2.53 11.28
N GLU A 85 -4.11 -1.35 11.65
CA GLU A 85 -4.52 -0.62 12.87
C GLU A 85 -5.97 -0.13 12.78
N ALA A 86 -6.42 0.33 11.61
CA ALA A 86 -7.79 0.77 11.41
C ALA A 86 -8.84 -0.33 11.63
N VAL A 87 -8.45 -1.60 11.47
CA VAL A 87 -9.32 -2.78 11.62
C VAL A 87 -9.23 -3.41 13.01
N ASN A 88 -8.04 -3.44 13.63
CA ASN A 88 -7.77 -4.30 14.79
C ASN A 88 -7.34 -3.57 16.08
N ASP A 89 -7.30 -2.23 16.08
CA ASP A 89 -6.72 -1.46 17.18
C ASP A 89 -7.73 -0.46 17.78
N TRP A 90 -7.22 0.63 18.35
CA TRP A 90 -7.93 1.66 19.10
C TRP A 90 -9.03 2.41 18.34
N ALA A 91 -9.07 2.34 17.01
CA ALA A 91 -9.98 3.14 16.20
C ALA A 91 -11.41 2.57 16.23
N GLU A 92 -12.38 3.38 16.62
CA GLU A 92 -13.81 3.02 16.69
C GLU A 92 -14.47 3.10 15.30
N ASN A 93 -13.84 2.48 14.30
CA ASN A 93 -14.35 2.41 12.94
C ASN A 93 -15.46 1.36 12.83
N SER A 94 -16.50 1.69 12.07
CA SER A 94 -17.55 0.70 11.79
C SER A 94 -17.13 -0.28 10.71
N LEU A 95 -17.88 -1.37 10.58
CA LEU A 95 -17.79 -2.29 9.45
C LEU A 95 -17.89 -1.54 8.11
N GLY A 96 -18.77 -0.54 8.04
CA GLY A 96 -18.91 0.32 6.85
C GLY A 96 -17.63 1.10 6.54
N ASP A 97 -17.00 1.73 7.54
CA ASP A 97 -15.74 2.45 7.34
C ASP A 97 -14.64 1.53 6.81
N VAL A 98 -14.52 0.34 7.42
CA VAL A 98 -13.51 -0.66 7.06
C VAL A 98 -13.76 -1.20 5.64
N MET A 99 -15.01 -1.49 5.29
CA MET A 99 -15.40 -1.95 3.95
C MET A 99 -15.05 -0.92 2.87
N GLU A 100 -15.29 0.37 3.13
CA GLU A 100 -14.90 1.47 2.23
C GLU A 100 -13.37 1.61 2.09
N MET A 101 -12.62 1.36 3.17
CA MET A 101 -11.15 1.33 3.10
C MET A 101 -10.65 0.14 2.27
N TYR A 102 -11.28 -1.04 2.41
CA TYR A 102 -10.99 -2.21 1.59
C TYR A 102 -11.28 -1.99 0.10
N LEU A 103 -12.37 -1.30 -0.23
CA LEU A 103 -12.66 -0.91 -1.61
C LEU A 103 -11.52 -0.09 -2.21
N GLN A 104 -11.06 0.95 -1.51
CA GLN A 104 -9.96 1.78 -2.00
C GLN A 104 -8.62 1.01 -2.09
N ALA A 105 -8.36 0.07 -1.17
CA ALA A 105 -7.20 -0.81 -1.25
C ALA A 105 -7.25 -1.69 -2.52
N LEU A 106 -8.42 -2.24 -2.87
CA LEU A 106 -8.63 -2.99 -4.10
C LEU A 106 -8.55 -2.10 -5.35
N GLU A 107 -9.01 -0.85 -5.30
CA GLU A 107 -8.81 0.13 -6.37
C GLU A 107 -7.34 0.41 -6.63
N ALA A 108 -6.52 0.52 -5.57
CA ALA A 108 -5.07 0.66 -5.69
C ALA A 108 -4.46 -0.50 -6.48
N LEU A 109 -4.84 -1.74 -6.13
CA LEU A 109 -4.37 -2.96 -6.78
C LEU A 109 -4.83 -3.03 -8.24
N LYS A 110 -6.11 -2.77 -8.51
CA LYS A 110 -6.64 -2.66 -9.89
C LYS A 110 -5.83 -1.66 -10.71
N TYR A 111 -5.57 -0.48 -10.15
CA TYR A 111 -4.84 0.57 -10.84
C TYR A 111 -3.41 0.14 -11.23
N ILE A 112 -2.63 -0.41 -10.28
CA ILE A 112 -1.26 -0.85 -10.59
C ILE A 112 -1.25 -2.04 -11.58
N HIS A 113 -2.28 -2.89 -11.56
CA HIS A 113 -2.42 -3.99 -12.51
C HIS A 113 -2.63 -3.49 -13.95
N THR A 114 -3.30 -2.35 -14.16
CA THR A 114 -3.40 -1.73 -15.50
C THR A 114 -2.05 -1.23 -16.05
N HIS A 115 -1.05 -1.10 -15.17
CA HIS A 115 0.32 -0.71 -15.50
C HIS A 115 1.29 -1.91 -15.50
N TRP A 116 0.76 -3.13 -15.48
CA TRP A 116 1.53 -4.38 -15.45
C TRP A 116 2.44 -4.50 -14.22
N ILE A 117 2.06 -3.88 -13.10
CA ILE A 117 2.83 -3.91 -11.85
C ILE A 117 2.17 -4.86 -10.86
N ALA A 118 2.92 -5.81 -10.31
CA ALA A 118 2.50 -6.60 -9.16
C ALA A 118 3.22 -6.11 -7.90
N HIS A 119 2.46 -5.76 -6.86
CA HIS A 119 3.01 -5.28 -5.59
C HIS A 119 3.78 -6.36 -4.82
N ARG A 120 3.28 -7.61 -4.85
CA ARG A 120 3.82 -8.81 -4.18
C ARG A 120 3.87 -8.79 -2.65
N ASP A 121 3.68 -7.64 -2.02
CA ASP A 121 3.65 -7.49 -0.55
C ASP A 121 2.42 -6.70 -0.07
N ALA A 122 1.25 -6.95 -0.64
CA ALA A 122 0.02 -6.16 -0.39
C ALA A 122 -0.72 -6.60 0.90
N PHE A 123 -0.03 -6.56 2.04
CA PHE A 123 -0.62 -6.75 3.37
C PHE A 123 -1.26 -5.47 3.89
N LEU A 124 -2.16 -5.58 4.88
CA LEU A 124 -2.87 -4.43 5.47
C LEU A 124 -1.92 -3.35 6.01
N ASP A 125 -0.75 -3.74 6.52
CA ASP A 125 0.28 -2.81 7.00
C ASP A 125 0.83 -1.89 5.90
N ASN A 126 0.77 -2.33 4.65
CA ASN A 126 1.25 -1.59 3.48
C ASN A 126 0.15 -0.74 2.82
N PHE A 127 -1.01 -0.60 3.48
CA PHE A 127 -2.04 0.38 3.13
C PHE A 127 -2.15 1.41 4.25
N LEU A 128 -1.92 2.69 3.94
CA LEU A 128 -1.99 3.79 4.89
C LEU A 128 -3.34 4.52 4.76
N VAL A 129 -3.96 4.82 5.89
CA VAL A 129 -5.25 5.51 5.96
C VAL A 129 -5.02 6.98 6.35
N GLN A 130 -5.62 7.90 5.60
CA GLN A 130 -5.42 9.34 5.81
C GLN A 130 -5.83 9.82 7.22
N TRP A 131 -6.96 9.33 7.72
CA TRP A 131 -7.54 9.62 9.03
C TRP A 131 -8.55 8.52 9.39
N GLN A 132 -8.82 8.31 10.67
CA GLN A 132 -9.79 7.30 11.13
C GLN A 132 -11.19 7.91 11.21
N PRO A 133 -12.22 7.35 10.55
CA PRO A 133 -13.55 7.94 10.58
C PRO A 133 -14.29 7.83 11.90
N GLU A 134 -13.98 6.79 12.67
CA GLU A 134 -14.52 6.56 14.00
C GLU A 134 -16.07 6.65 14.04
N SER A 135 -16.73 6.12 13.01
CA SER A 135 -18.19 6.24 12.89
C SER A 135 -18.96 5.55 14.02
N LEU A 136 -18.39 4.51 14.65
CA LEU A 136 -19.00 3.90 15.85
C LEU A 136 -18.94 4.85 17.04
N LEU A 137 -17.82 5.52 17.26
CA LEU A 137 -17.72 6.51 18.34
C LEU A 137 -18.75 7.63 18.14
N MET A 138 -18.94 8.05 16.89
CA MET A 138 -19.88 9.11 16.53
C MET A 138 -21.34 8.63 16.41
N GLN A 139 -21.58 7.31 16.42
CA GLN A 139 -22.89 6.67 16.24
C GLN A 139 -23.64 7.20 15.00
N ARG A 140 -22.92 7.40 13.90
CA ARG A 140 -23.47 7.87 12.63
C ARG A 140 -22.60 7.41 11.47
N VAL A 141 -23.23 7.11 10.34
CA VAL A 141 -22.52 6.84 9.09
C VAL A 141 -21.69 8.07 8.71
N SER A 142 -20.43 7.87 8.33
CA SER A 142 -19.56 8.96 7.89
C SER A 142 -20.02 9.51 6.54
N HIS A 143 -20.02 10.85 6.39
CA HIS A 143 -20.35 11.52 5.12
C HIS A 143 -19.13 11.68 4.19
N SER A 144 -17.94 11.33 4.67
CA SER A 144 -16.70 11.40 3.90
C SER A 144 -15.82 10.20 4.23
N HIS A 145 -15.13 9.70 3.24
CA HIS A 145 -14.22 8.56 3.41
C HIS A 145 -12.77 9.06 3.40
N PRO A 146 -11.90 8.51 4.27
CA PRO A 146 -10.49 8.81 4.24
C PRO A 146 -9.89 8.20 2.98
N ARG A 147 -8.84 8.82 2.46
CA ARG A 147 -8.10 8.20 1.37
C ARG A 147 -7.21 7.09 1.90
N VAL A 148 -7.23 5.93 1.24
CA VAL A 148 -6.30 4.83 1.48
C VAL A 148 -5.18 4.85 0.44
N TYR A 149 -3.94 4.62 0.88
CA TYR A 149 -2.74 4.67 0.05
C TYR A 149 -1.94 3.37 0.15
N LEU A 150 -1.75 2.67 -0.96
CA LEU A 150 -0.79 1.58 -1.11
C LEU A 150 0.64 2.13 -1.09
N THR A 151 1.47 1.59 -0.21
CA THR A 151 2.89 1.97 -0.05
C THR A 151 3.79 0.75 -0.14
N ASP A 152 5.10 0.98 -0.07
CA ASP A 152 6.15 -0.03 0.03
C ASP A 152 6.32 -0.95 -1.18
N PHE A 153 6.65 -0.34 -2.32
CA PHE A 153 6.90 -1.04 -3.58
C PHE A 153 8.25 -1.78 -3.65
N GLU A 154 8.97 -1.96 -2.54
CA GLU A 154 10.32 -2.54 -2.53
C GLU A 154 10.38 -3.93 -3.21
N LEU A 155 9.32 -4.73 -3.06
CA LEU A 155 9.19 -6.06 -3.63
C LEU A 155 8.41 -6.10 -4.94
N ALA A 156 7.89 -4.95 -5.38
CA ALA A 156 7.09 -4.85 -6.57
C ALA A 156 7.92 -5.11 -7.83
N ILE A 157 7.27 -5.72 -8.82
CA ILE A 157 7.85 -5.94 -10.14
C ILE A 157 6.93 -5.38 -11.21
N GLN A 158 7.52 -4.98 -12.32
CA GLN A 158 6.79 -4.59 -13.51
C GLN A 158 7.01 -5.65 -14.59
N PHE A 159 5.92 -6.23 -15.06
CA PHE A 159 5.89 -7.15 -16.18
C PHE A 159 5.97 -6.40 -17.51
N PRO A 160 6.47 -7.05 -18.57
CA PRO A 160 6.27 -6.55 -19.93
C PRO A 160 4.78 -6.43 -20.27
N GLU A 161 4.43 -5.44 -21.07
CA GLU A 161 3.06 -5.27 -21.56
C GLU A 161 2.59 -6.51 -22.33
N GLY A 162 1.38 -6.99 -22.01
CA GLY A 162 0.79 -8.19 -22.62
C GLY A 162 1.28 -9.51 -22.03
N ALA A 163 2.19 -9.51 -21.05
CA ALA A 163 2.61 -10.71 -20.36
C ALA A 163 1.55 -11.22 -19.38
N GLU A 164 1.60 -12.51 -19.07
CA GLU A 164 0.80 -13.10 -18.01
C GLU A 164 1.36 -12.66 -16.64
N CYS A 165 0.67 -11.73 -15.96
CA CYS A 165 1.08 -11.12 -14.70
C CYS A 165 0.79 -12.00 -13.48
N ILE A 166 1.37 -13.20 -13.41
CA ILE A 166 1.19 -14.12 -12.29
C ILE A 166 2.43 -14.15 -11.40
N CYS A 167 2.22 -14.01 -10.10
CA CYS A 167 3.25 -14.21 -9.06
C CYS A 167 2.89 -15.41 -8.19
N TYR A 168 3.86 -16.28 -7.92
CA TYR A 168 3.72 -17.46 -7.06
C TYR A 168 4.87 -17.54 -6.06
N GLY A 169 4.63 -18.24 -4.96
CA GLY A 169 5.60 -18.41 -3.89
C GLY A 169 5.83 -17.15 -3.06
N LEU A 170 6.76 -17.25 -2.12
CA LEU A 170 7.19 -16.13 -1.30
C LEU A 170 7.80 -15.01 -2.17
N PRO A 171 7.57 -13.74 -1.82
CA PRO A 171 8.29 -12.63 -2.45
C PRO A 171 9.80 -12.82 -2.30
N SER A 172 10.48 -12.96 -3.43
CA SER A 172 11.93 -13.00 -3.55
C SER A 172 12.42 -11.93 -4.53
N GLY A 173 13.61 -11.38 -4.31
CA GLY A 173 14.20 -10.32 -5.12
C GLY A 173 14.32 -8.99 -4.37
N GLY A 174 15.03 -8.03 -4.97
CA GLY A 174 15.46 -6.83 -4.27
C GLY A 174 16.51 -7.17 -3.20
N SER A 175 16.32 -6.64 -1.98
CA SER A 175 17.19 -6.87 -0.81
C SER A 175 16.93 -8.20 -0.09
N ILE A 176 15.86 -8.93 -0.44
CA ILE A 176 15.41 -10.14 0.27
C ILE A 176 15.96 -11.40 -0.41
N ALA A 177 16.78 -12.15 0.34
CA ALA A 177 17.29 -13.46 -0.08
C ALA A 177 16.16 -14.51 -0.13
N HIS A 178 16.34 -15.56 -0.94
CA HIS A 178 15.42 -16.70 -0.93
C HIS A 178 15.29 -17.26 0.49
N ASN A 179 14.04 -17.39 0.98
CA ASN A 179 13.67 -17.87 2.32
C ASN A 179 13.95 -16.92 3.51
N SER A 180 14.22 -15.63 3.26
CA SER A 180 14.34 -14.63 4.34
C SER A 180 13.12 -13.69 4.46
N TYR A 181 12.02 -13.99 3.76
CA TYR A 181 10.80 -13.22 3.86
C TYR A 181 10.13 -13.47 5.22
N GLY A 182 10.01 -12.42 6.03
CA GLY A 182 9.71 -12.54 7.45
C GLY A 182 8.22 -12.45 7.84
N ARG A 183 7.32 -12.14 6.90
CA ARG A 183 5.88 -12.05 7.20
C ARG A 183 5.21 -13.42 7.10
N SER A 184 4.26 -13.66 8.00
CA SER A 184 3.39 -14.83 7.92
C SER A 184 2.56 -14.74 6.64
N CYS A 185 2.61 -15.80 5.84
CA CYS A 185 1.88 -15.90 4.58
C CYS A 185 0.85 -17.02 4.67
N PRO A 186 -0.28 -16.91 3.94
CA PRO A 186 -1.22 -18.03 3.85
C PRO A 186 -0.57 -19.25 3.17
N ASP A 187 -1.09 -20.44 3.46
CA ASP A 187 -0.50 -21.73 3.02
C ASP A 187 -0.40 -21.85 1.49
N ASP A 188 -1.28 -21.20 0.74
CA ASP A 188 -1.25 -21.20 -0.73
C ASP A 188 -0.04 -20.42 -1.28
N VAL A 189 0.36 -19.33 -0.62
CA VAL A 189 1.59 -18.57 -0.92
C VAL A 189 2.84 -19.38 -0.53
N LEU A 190 2.81 -20.06 0.61
CA LEU A 190 3.94 -20.86 1.11
C LEU A 190 4.18 -22.14 0.29
N SER A 191 3.12 -22.82 -0.11
CA SER A 191 3.20 -24.10 -0.82
C SER A 191 3.60 -23.95 -2.28
N GLY A 192 3.49 -22.74 -2.85
CA GLY A 192 3.79 -22.49 -4.27
C GLY A 192 2.93 -23.34 -5.22
N GLY A 193 1.77 -23.83 -4.78
CA GLY A 193 0.91 -24.73 -5.54
C GLY A 193 0.32 -24.06 -6.78
N VAL A 194 0.84 -24.43 -7.95
CA VAL A 194 0.72 -23.64 -9.20
C VAL A 194 -0.61 -23.79 -9.93
N GLU A 195 -1.43 -24.83 -9.68
CA GLU A 195 -2.50 -25.17 -10.66
C GLU A 195 -3.93 -25.22 -10.08
N LEU A 196 -4.13 -25.79 -8.89
CA LEU A 196 -5.47 -25.88 -8.27
C LEU A 196 -5.93 -24.59 -7.59
N LEU A 197 -4.99 -23.73 -7.19
CA LEU A 197 -5.25 -22.48 -6.48
C LEU A 197 -5.47 -21.29 -7.43
N LEU A 198 -4.81 -21.26 -8.58
CA LEU A 198 -5.02 -20.21 -9.59
C LEU A 198 -6.46 -20.21 -10.11
N ALA A 199 -7.08 -21.39 -10.26
CA ALA A 199 -8.47 -21.53 -10.70
C ALA A 199 -9.51 -20.90 -9.75
N HIS A 200 -9.13 -20.62 -8.49
CA HIS A 200 -10.00 -20.04 -7.47
C HIS A 200 -9.57 -18.63 -7.04
N ARG A 201 -8.46 -18.11 -7.58
CA ARG A 201 -8.02 -16.74 -7.28
C ARG A 201 -8.86 -15.76 -8.07
N VAL A 202 -9.54 -14.88 -7.34
CA VAL A 202 -10.21 -13.72 -7.91
C VAL A 202 -9.19 -12.62 -8.20
N SER A 203 -9.35 -11.95 -9.33
CA SER A 203 -8.63 -10.72 -9.62
C SER A 203 -9.01 -9.60 -8.64
N ALA A 204 -8.15 -8.58 -8.51
CA ALA A 204 -8.49 -7.39 -7.74
C ALA A 204 -9.76 -6.69 -8.26
N GLU A 205 -10.05 -6.82 -9.56
CA GLU A 205 -11.26 -6.30 -10.18
C GLU A 205 -12.51 -7.07 -9.76
N GLU A 206 -12.47 -8.40 -9.80
CA GLU A 206 -13.58 -9.25 -9.34
C GLU A 206 -13.84 -9.07 -7.85
N ALA A 207 -12.78 -9.03 -7.02
CA ALA A 207 -12.90 -8.78 -5.59
C ALA A 207 -13.53 -7.41 -5.30
N TYR A 208 -13.10 -6.37 -6.01
CA TYR A 208 -13.68 -5.03 -5.89
C TYR A 208 -15.17 -5.04 -6.26
N ASN A 209 -15.52 -5.63 -7.41
CA ASN A 209 -16.90 -5.63 -7.89
C ASN A 209 -17.82 -6.40 -6.92
N ALA A 210 -17.34 -7.51 -6.35
CA ALA A 210 -18.07 -8.28 -5.36
C ALA A 210 -18.28 -7.48 -4.05
N LEU A 211 -17.24 -6.83 -3.54
CA LEU A 211 -17.33 -6.02 -2.33
C LEU A 211 -18.21 -4.78 -2.53
N ALA A 212 -18.07 -4.08 -3.66
CA ALA A 212 -18.88 -2.90 -3.99
C ALA A 212 -20.36 -3.30 -4.08
N SER A 213 -20.66 -4.40 -4.77
CA SER A 213 -22.02 -4.92 -4.85
C SER A 213 -22.58 -5.32 -3.49
N LEU A 214 -21.75 -5.82 -2.57
CA LEU A 214 -22.17 -6.15 -1.21
C LEU A 214 -22.53 -4.88 -0.44
N ILE A 215 -21.67 -3.87 -0.45
CA ILE A 215 -21.88 -2.58 0.23
C ILE A 215 -23.14 -1.90 -0.30
N ASP A 216 -23.32 -1.85 -1.62
CA ASP A 216 -24.50 -1.25 -2.25
C ASP A 216 -25.82 -1.99 -1.91
N SER A 217 -25.74 -3.28 -1.56
CA SER A 217 -26.91 -4.09 -1.23
C SER A 217 -27.40 -3.94 0.20
N VAL A 218 -26.60 -3.32 1.08
CA VAL A 218 -26.87 -3.20 2.52
C VAL A 218 -27.14 -1.73 2.87
N PRO A 219 -28.22 -1.41 3.62
CA PRO A 219 -28.44 -0.04 4.07
C PRO A 219 -27.24 0.46 4.90
N PRO A 220 -26.72 1.68 4.67
CA PRO A 220 -25.51 2.17 5.34
C PRO A 220 -25.58 2.10 6.87
N GLU A 221 -26.75 2.31 7.47
CA GLU A 221 -26.94 2.23 8.93
C GLU A 221 -26.75 0.80 9.46
N SER A 222 -26.96 -0.22 8.64
CA SER A 222 -26.73 -1.63 9.02
C SER A 222 -25.24 -1.97 9.10
N LEU A 223 -24.39 -1.16 8.45
CA LEU A 223 -22.94 -1.29 8.51
C LEU A 223 -22.32 -0.51 9.69
N LEU A 224 -23.13 0.20 10.47
CA LEU A 224 -22.72 0.89 11.70
C LEU A 224 -22.59 -0.11 12.88
N THR A 225 -21.75 -1.11 12.70
CA THR A 225 -21.50 -2.18 13.67
C THR A 225 -20.00 -2.41 13.83
N ASN A 226 -19.60 -3.05 14.93
CA ASN A 226 -18.19 -3.31 15.19
C ASN A 226 -17.66 -4.40 14.23
N PRO A 227 -16.55 -4.15 13.50
CA PRO A 227 -16.00 -5.11 12.55
C PRO A 227 -15.42 -6.39 13.18
N GLY A 228 -15.14 -6.37 14.48
CA GLY A 228 -14.49 -7.46 15.23
C GLY A 228 -15.43 -8.37 16.04
N VAL A 229 -16.69 -8.54 15.63
CA VAL A 229 -17.65 -9.39 16.37
C VAL A 229 -17.91 -10.71 15.65
N GLU A 230 -17.24 -11.77 16.12
CA GLU A 230 -17.88 -13.07 16.39
C GLU A 230 -17.85 -13.34 17.90
#